data_AF-A0A350LVF7-F1
#
_entry.id   AF-A0A350LVF7-F1
#
_cell.length_a   1.000
_cell.length_b   1.000
_cell.length_c   1.000
_cell.angle_alpha   90.00
_cell.angle_beta   90.00
_cell.angle_gamma   90.00
#
_symmetry.space_group_name_H-M   'P 1'
#
loop_
_entity.id
_entity.type
_entity.pdbx_description
1 polymer ?
#
loop_
_entity_poly.entity_id
_entity_poly.type
_entity_poly.pdbx_seq_one_letter_code
_entity_poly.pdbx_strand_id
1 'polypeptide(L)'
;MWDEVRAAAHAAQSRRITDLFATDPDRAATFSVAADGMLLDCSKTTMTSADRDTLLGLIDAQGLAARRDAMFAGQPVNETENRAVLHTALRDLTSEALTLAGTDILSDIRATRARMAAFADQVRADGWRDVVNIGIGGSHLGPEMATRALSPYHDGPRCHFVSNVDGADIADTLQGLDPARTLFIVASKTFTTVETMTNAATARDWL
;
A
#
# COMPACT_ATOMS: atom_id res chain seq x y z
N MET A 1 -21.24 -8.26 24.01
CA MET A 1 -20.04 -8.05 23.17
C MET A 1 -19.81 -6.60 22.75
N TRP A 2 -20.58 -5.99 21.83
CA TRP A 2 -20.38 -4.54 21.53
C TRP A 2 -20.68 -3.64 22.73
N ASP A 3 -21.61 -4.04 23.61
CA ASP A 3 -21.88 -3.34 24.87
C ASP A 3 -20.70 -3.41 25.85
N GLU A 4 -19.97 -4.53 25.88
CA GLU A 4 -18.77 -4.69 26.71
C GLU A 4 -17.65 -3.78 26.19
N VAL A 5 -17.44 -3.72 24.88
CA VAL A 5 -16.48 -2.80 24.25
C VAL A 5 -16.87 -1.34 24.54
N ARG A 6 -18.15 -0.99 24.49
CA ARG A 6 -18.64 0.36 24.86
C ARG A 6 -18.40 0.67 26.33
N ALA A 7 -18.66 -0.28 27.23
CA ALA A 7 -18.40 -0.11 28.65
C ALA A 7 -16.90 0.05 28.95
N ALA A 8 -16.05 -0.77 28.34
CA ALA A 8 -14.59 -0.66 28.41
C ALA A 8 -14.10 0.71 27.91
N ALA A 9 -14.60 1.17 26.76
CA ALA A 9 -14.27 2.48 26.21
C ALA A 9 -14.71 3.63 27.12
N HIS A 10 -15.90 3.55 27.73
CA HIS A 10 -16.38 4.56 28.67
C HIS A 10 -15.50 4.61 29.93
N ALA A 11 -15.18 3.45 30.51
CA ALA A 11 -14.27 3.37 31.65
C ALA A 11 -12.85 3.89 31.32
N ALA A 12 -12.38 3.69 30.09
CA ALA A 12 -11.07 4.16 29.66
C ALA A 12 -10.93 5.70 29.62
N GLN A 13 -12.04 6.45 29.53
CA GLN A 13 -12.03 7.92 29.46
C GLN A 13 -11.51 8.59 30.74
N SER A 14 -11.67 7.94 31.90
CA SER A 14 -11.22 8.48 33.19
C SER A 14 -9.83 7.99 33.61
N ARG A 15 -9.22 7.06 32.86
CA ARG A 15 -7.90 6.50 33.18
C ARG A 15 -6.79 7.40 32.66
N ARG A 16 -5.72 7.54 33.44
CA ARG A 16 -4.49 8.19 32.99
C ARG A 16 -3.47 7.14 32.58
N ILE A 17 -2.84 7.35 31.43
CA ILE A 17 -1.77 6.47 30.94
C ILE A 17 -0.64 6.36 31.97
N THR A 18 -0.27 7.48 32.61
CA THR A 18 0.77 7.51 33.65
C THR A 18 0.47 6.57 34.82
N ASP A 19 -0.79 6.49 35.23
CA ASP A 19 -1.20 5.66 36.37
C ASP A 19 -1.08 4.18 35.99
N LEU A 20 -1.42 3.82 34.73
CA LEU A 20 -1.25 2.47 34.22
C LEU A 20 0.21 2.02 34.23
N PHE A 21 1.15 2.89 33.85
CA PHE A 21 2.59 2.61 33.94
C PHE A 21 3.09 2.56 35.39
N ALA A 22 2.51 3.35 36.29
CA ALA A 22 2.86 3.30 37.72
C ALA A 22 2.41 1.98 38.37
N THR A 23 1.26 1.44 37.94
CA THR A 23 0.71 0.20 38.48
C THR A 23 1.24 -1.07 37.81
N ASP A 24 1.73 -0.97 36.58
CA ASP A 24 2.26 -2.07 35.78
C ASP A 24 3.63 -1.70 35.20
N PRO A 25 4.73 -1.99 35.92
CA PRO A 25 6.09 -1.68 35.47
C PRO A 25 6.48 -2.37 34.15
N ASP A 26 5.86 -3.51 33.83
CA ASP A 26 6.14 -4.30 32.63
C ASP A 26 5.23 -3.94 31.44
N ARG A 27 4.35 -2.95 31.61
CA ARG A 27 3.34 -2.54 30.62
C ARG A 27 3.88 -2.35 29.21
N ALA A 28 5.06 -1.73 29.08
CA ALA A 28 5.68 -1.52 27.78
C ALA A 28 5.93 -2.85 27.05
N ALA A 29 6.44 -3.87 27.76
CA ALA A 29 6.66 -5.20 27.20
C ALA A 29 5.33 -5.91 26.93
N THR A 30 4.36 -5.84 27.85
CA THR A 30 3.05 -6.51 27.71
C THR A 30 2.20 -5.99 26.54
N PHE A 31 2.33 -4.70 26.20
CA PHE A 31 1.57 -4.04 25.12
C PHE A 31 2.40 -3.77 23.88
N SER A 32 3.55 -4.43 23.75
CA SER A 32 4.36 -4.38 22.55
C SER A 32 4.41 -5.72 21.84
N VAL A 33 4.44 -5.69 20.51
CA VAL A 33 4.67 -6.87 19.68
C VAL A 33 5.81 -6.56 18.73
N ALA A 34 6.81 -7.43 18.71
CA ALA A 34 7.91 -7.38 17.76
C ALA A 34 7.73 -8.46 16.69
N ALA A 35 7.76 -8.08 15.42
CA ALA A 35 7.68 -9.00 14.29
C ALA A 35 8.41 -8.37 13.09
N ASP A 36 9.11 -9.19 12.30
CA ASP A 36 9.77 -8.77 11.05
C ASP A 36 10.65 -7.51 11.16
N GLY A 37 11.36 -7.37 12.29
CA GLY A 37 12.21 -6.21 12.56
C GLY A 37 11.47 -4.91 12.92
N MET A 38 10.14 -4.98 13.05
CA MET A 38 9.28 -3.87 13.49
C MET A 38 8.81 -4.09 14.94
N LEU A 39 8.68 -2.99 15.69
CA LEU A 39 8.08 -2.97 17.02
C LEU A 39 6.80 -2.14 16.97
N LEU A 40 5.67 -2.77 17.25
CA LEU A 40 4.41 -2.07 17.53
C LEU A 40 4.26 -1.91 19.04
N ASP A 41 4.43 -0.67 19.53
CA ASP A 41 4.21 -0.32 20.94
C ASP A 41 2.85 0.38 21.11
N CYS A 42 1.88 -0.33 21.70
CA CYS A 42 0.55 0.18 22.04
C CYS A 42 0.40 0.50 23.54
N SER A 43 1.49 0.51 24.31
CA SER A 43 1.48 0.70 25.78
C SER A 43 0.99 2.08 26.21
N LYS A 44 1.18 3.09 25.36
CA LYS A 44 0.79 4.49 25.58
C LYS A 44 -0.66 4.76 25.17
N THR A 45 -1.53 3.81 25.47
CA THR A 45 -2.98 3.90 25.32
C THR A 45 -3.66 3.76 26.68
N THR A 46 -4.93 4.12 26.80
CA THR A 46 -5.74 3.95 28.03
C THR A 46 -6.28 2.53 28.22
N MET A 47 -5.85 1.60 27.36
CA MET A 47 -6.27 0.20 27.32
C MET A 47 -5.58 -0.61 28.43
N THR A 48 -6.36 -1.31 29.25
CA THR A 48 -5.88 -2.32 30.19
C THR A 48 -5.83 -3.70 29.52
N SER A 49 -5.23 -4.70 30.18
CA SER A 49 -5.19 -6.07 29.64
C SER A 49 -6.60 -6.64 29.45
N ALA A 50 -7.51 -6.33 30.37
CA ALA A 50 -8.91 -6.73 30.26
C ALA A 50 -9.59 -6.09 29.04
N ASP A 51 -9.38 -4.80 28.78
CA ASP A 51 -9.97 -4.15 27.60
C ASP A 51 -9.41 -4.74 26.30
N ARG A 52 -8.09 -5.04 26.26
CA ARG A 52 -7.46 -5.73 25.12
C ARG A 52 -8.11 -7.08 24.88
N ASP A 53 -8.30 -7.87 25.94
CA ASP A 53 -8.90 -9.21 25.83
C ASP A 53 -10.37 -9.12 25.38
N THR A 54 -11.12 -8.09 25.82
CA THR A 54 -12.47 -7.78 25.29
C THR A 54 -12.44 -7.46 23.79
N LEU A 55 -11.47 -6.67 23.32
CA LEU A 55 -11.32 -6.35 21.90
C LEU A 55 -10.95 -7.58 21.07
N LEU A 56 -10.07 -8.44 21.59
CA LEU A 56 -9.72 -9.71 20.94
C LEU A 56 -10.93 -10.65 20.87
N GLY A 57 -11.73 -10.75 21.94
CA GLY A 57 -12.98 -11.51 21.94
C GLY A 57 -13.99 -11.00 20.91
N LEU A 58 -14.07 -9.68 20.70
CA LEU A 58 -14.87 -9.11 19.60
C LEU A 58 -14.37 -9.57 18.23
N ILE A 59 -13.06 -9.52 18.00
CA ILE A 59 -12.43 -9.92 16.73
C ILE A 59 -12.74 -11.39 16.42
N ASP A 60 -12.59 -12.28 17.42
CA ASP A 60 -12.86 -13.71 17.28
C ASP A 60 -14.32 -13.98 16.92
N ALA A 61 -15.25 -13.33 17.62
CA ALA A 61 -16.68 -13.48 17.36
C ALA A 61 -17.14 -12.91 16.01
N GLN A 62 -16.39 -11.96 15.41
CA GLN A 62 -16.63 -11.50 14.03
C GLN A 62 -16.06 -12.45 12.98
N GLY A 63 -15.34 -13.51 13.38
CA GLY A 63 -14.76 -14.49 12.46
C GLY A 63 -13.66 -13.90 11.59
N LEU A 64 -12.88 -12.93 12.09
CA LEU A 64 -11.84 -12.25 11.30
C LEU A 64 -10.83 -13.24 10.69
N ALA A 65 -10.42 -14.27 11.44
CA ALA A 65 -9.50 -15.28 10.95
C ALA A 65 -10.03 -16.01 9.70
N ALA A 66 -11.30 -16.42 9.71
CA ALA A 66 -11.92 -17.06 8.56
C ALA A 66 -12.03 -16.10 7.36
N ARG A 67 -12.35 -14.82 7.58
CA ARG A 67 -12.39 -13.79 6.52
C ARG A 67 -11.01 -13.51 5.93
N ARG A 68 -9.98 -13.47 6.77
CA ARG A 68 -8.57 -13.38 6.34
C ARG A 68 -8.23 -14.58 5.46
N ASP A 69 -8.51 -15.79 5.92
CA ASP A 69 -8.15 -17.01 5.18
C ASP A 69 -8.90 -17.09 3.84
N ALA A 70 -10.16 -16.67 3.80
CA ALA A 70 -10.93 -16.52 2.56
C ALA A 70 -10.28 -15.53 1.57
N MET A 71 -9.78 -14.38 2.06
CA MET A 71 -9.06 -13.41 1.23
C MET A 71 -7.77 -14.01 0.66
N PHE A 72 -6.95 -14.66 1.49
CA PHE A 72 -5.70 -15.30 1.06
C PHE A 72 -5.93 -16.45 0.08
N ALA A 73 -7.04 -17.18 0.22
CA ALA A 73 -7.45 -18.25 -0.69
C ALA A 73 -8.06 -17.73 -2.01
N GLY A 74 -8.19 -16.41 -2.20
CA GLY A 74 -8.74 -15.83 -3.43
C GLY A 74 -10.24 -15.95 -3.57
N GLN A 75 -10.98 -16.14 -2.48
CA GLN A 75 -12.44 -16.09 -2.50
C GLN A 75 -12.93 -14.67 -2.85
N PRO A 76 -14.13 -14.51 -3.45
CA PRO A 76 -14.66 -13.22 -3.88
C PRO A 76 -15.19 -12.38 -2.69
N VAL A 77 -14.29 -11.99 -1.79
CA VAL A 77 -14.61 -11.23 -0.57
C VAL A 77 -14.97 -9.77 -0.84
N ASN A 78 -14.72 -9.25 -2.05
CA ASN A 78 -15.33 -8.01 -2.52
C ASN A 78 -16.73 -8.35 -3.08
N GLU A 79 -17.71 -8.33 -2.19
CA GLU A 79 -19.07 -8.81 -2.46
C GLU A 79 -19.82 -7.96 -3.50
N THR A 80 -19.62 -6.64 -3.51
CA THR A 80 -20.37 -5.73 -4.39
C THR A 80 -19.94 -5.83 -5.85
N GLU A 81 -18.67 -6.15 -6.10
CA GLU A 81 -18.14 -6.39 -7.45
C GLU A 81 -17.97 -7.88 -7.78
N ASN A 82 -18.24 -8.77 -6.82
CA ASN A 82 -18.00 -10.22 -6.91
C ASN A 82 -16.55 -10.54 -7.35
N ARG A 83 -15.56 -10.01 -6.63
CA ARG A 83 -14.12 -10.12 -6.98
C ARG A 83 -13.26 -10.62 -5.83
N ALA A 84 -12.22 -11.38 -6.19
CA ALA A 84 -11.14 -11.71 -5.27
C ALA A 84 -10.31 -10.46 -4.90
N VAL A 85 -9.69 -10.47 -3.72
CA VAL A 85 -8.82 -9.39 -3.22
C VAL A 85 -7.44 -9.96 -2.91
N LEU A 86 -6.52 -9.87 -3.88
CA LEU A 86 -5.26 -10.63 -3.88
C LEU A 86 -4.00 -9.75 -3.99
N HIS A 87 -4.00 -8.59 -3.34
CA HIS A 87 -2.78 -7.77 -3.24
C HIS A 87 -1.64 -8.49 -2.50
N THR A 88 -1.97 -9.48 -1.66
CA THR A 88 -1.00 -10.36 -0.99
C THR A 88 -0.23 -11.23 -1.99
N ALA A 89 -0.89 -11.75 -3.03
CA ALA A 89 -0.27 -12.59 -4.06
C ALA A 89 0.81 -11.83 -4.85
N LEU A 90 0.67 -10.51 -5.02
CA LEU A 90 1.65 -9.65 -5.71
C LEU A 90 3.03 -9.61 -5.01
N ARG A 91 3.06 -9.95 -3.71
CA ARG A 91 4.26 -9.96 -2.87
C ARG A 91 4.55 -11.33 -2.26
N ASP A 92 3.88 -12.37 -2.76
CA ASP A 92 4.14 -13.75 -2.35
C ASP A 92 5.40 -14.27 -3.07
N LEU A 93 6.42 -14.58 -2.30
CA LEU A 93 7.71 -15.09 -2.81
C LEU A 93 7.85 -16.60 -2.61
N THR A 94 6.98 -17.19 -1.81
CA THR A 94 7.18 -18.51 -1.21
C THR A 94 6.23 -19.56 -1.74
N SER A 95 4.99 -19.20 -2.06
CA SER A 95 4.00 -20.16 -2.54
C SER A 95 4.30 -20.64 -3.95
N GLU A 96 4.05 -21.92 -4.21
CA GLU A 96 4.27 -22.54 -5.51
C GLU A 96 3.18 -22.18 -6.53
N ALA A 97 1.91 -22.15 -6.11
CA ALA A 97 0.78 -21.83 -6.96
C ALA A 97 -0.37 -21.17 -6.19
N LEU A 98 -1.17 -20.37 -6.88
CA LEU A 98 -2.46 -19.87 -6.40
C LEU A 98 -3.43 -19.80 -7.58
N THR A 99 -4.46 -20.64 -7.55
CA THR A 99 -5.42 -20.73 -8.66
C THR A 99 -6.57 -19.77 -8.46
N LEU A 100 -6.80 -18.89 -9.44
CA LEU A 100 -7.98 -18.04 -9.53
C LEU A 100 -8.71 -18.32 -10.84
N ALA A 101 -10.00 -18.68 -10.77
CA ALA A 101 -10.83 -19.00 -11.95
C ALA A 101 -10.20 -20.06 -12.90
N GLY A 102 -9.46 -21.02 -12.35
CA GLY A 102 -8.81 -22.09 -13.12
C GLY A 102 -7.42 -21.75 -13.67
N THR A 103 -6.88 -20.57 -13.38
CA THR A 103 -5.55 -20.14 -13.80
C THR A 103 -4.64 -19.95 -12.59
N ASP A 104 -3.42 -20.49 -12.64
CA ASP A 104 -2.38 -20.16 -11.65
C ASP A 104 -1.90 -18.73 -11.89
N ILE A 105 -2.22 -17.83 -10.96
CA ILE A 105 -1.90 -16.41 -11.08
C ILE A 105 -0.47 -16.08 -10.63
N LEU A 106 0.20 -16.96 -9.85
CA LEU A 106 1.55 -16.67 -9.37
C LEU A 106 2.58 -16.69 -10.49
N SER A 107 2.40 -17.59 -11.48
CA SER A 107 3.25 -17.62 -12.69
C SER A 107 3.19 -16.28 -13.45
N ASP A 108 1.98 -15.75 -13.70
CA ASP A 108 1.79 -14.48 -14.42
C ASP A 108 2.35 -13.28 -13.65
N ILE A 109 2.20 -13.27 -12.32
CA ILE A 109 2.77 -12.26 -11.43
C ILE A 109 4.30 -12.29 -11.51
N ARG A 110 4.91 -13.48 -11.38
CA ARG A 110 6.38 -13.65 -11.46
C ARG A 110 6.91 -13.24 -12.82
N ALA A 111 6.25 -13.63 -13.91
CA ALA A 111 6.61 -13.25 -15.26
C ALA A 111 6.53 -11.72 -15.47
N THR A 112 5.48 -11.07 -14.96
CA THR A 112 5.34 -9.62 -15.04
C THR A 112 6.41 -8.90 -14.22
N ARG A 113 6.72 -9.37 -13.01
CA ARG A 113 7.81 -8.82 -12.20
C ARG A 113 9.17 -8.95 -12.89
N ALA A 114 9.44 -10.09 -13.52
CA ALA A 114 10.68 -10.29 -14.29
C ALA A 114 10.79 -9.31 -15.46
N ARG A 115 9.69 -9.08 -16.20
CA ARG A 115 9.64 -8.06 -17.26
C ARG A 115 9.86 -6.65 -16.72
N MET A 116 9.25 -6.30 -15.60
CA MET A 116 9.45 -4.99 -14.96
C MET A 116 10.90 -4.78 -14.53
N ALA A 117 11.54 -5.79 -13.96
CA ALA A 117 12.95 -5.73 -13.54
C ALA A 117 13.87 -5.52 -14.74
N ALA A 118 13.71 -6.34 -15.79
CA ALA A 118 14.50 -6.22 -17.02
C ALA A 118 14.31 -4.86 -17.70
N PHE A 119 13.07 -4.34 -17.73
CA PHE A 119 12.80 -3.02 -18.28
C PHE A 119 13.45 -1.91 -17.45
N ALA A 120 13.39 -1.99 -16.12
CA ALA A 120 14.04 -1.01 -15.24
C ALA A 120 15.58 -1.03 -15.40
N ASP A 121 16.19 -2.23 -15.53
CA ASP A 121 17.62 -2.37 -15.83
C ASP A 121 17.98 -1.70 -17.15
N GLN A 122 17.17 -1.94 -18.19
CA GLN A 122 17.37 -1.31 -19.49
C GLN A 122 17.24 0.22 -19.41
N VAL A 123 16.21 0.75 -18.73
CA VAL A 123 16.03 2.20 -18.57
C VAL A 123 17.24 2.84 -17.88
N ARG A 124 17.80 2.19 -16.86
CA ARG A 124 19.01 2.66 -16.19
C ARG A 124 20.25 2.60 -17.09
N ALA A 125 20.36 1.58 -17.93
CA ALA A 125 21.49 1.40 -18.85
C ALA A 125 21.44 2.36 -20.06
N ASP A 126 20.26 2.64 -20.59
CA ASP A 126 20.06 3.46 -21.81
C ASP A 126 20.31 4.96 -21.57
N GLY A 127 20.58 5.37 -20.32
CA GLY A 127 20.93 6.74 -19.97
C GLY A 127 19.74 7.70 -20.08
N TRP A 128 18.52 7.21 -19.80
CA TRP A 128 17.37 8.07 -19.52
C TRP A 128 17.69 8.95 -18.31
N ARG A 129 17.29 10.22 -18.35
CA ARG A 129 17.54 11.17 -17.25
C ARG A 129 16.32 11.31 -16.35
N ASP A 130 15.14 11.22 -16.94
CA ASP A 130 13.88 11.53 -16.31
C ASP A 130 12.83 10.47 -16.65
N VAL A 131 12.06 10.05 -15.65
CA VAL A 131 10.88 9.19 -15.79
C VAL A 131 9.69 9.93 -15.19
N VAL A 132 8.64 10.16 -15.98
CA VAL A 132 7.42 10.84 -15.54
C VAL A 132 6.28 9.83 -15.44
N ASN A 133 5.80 9.58 -14.22
CA ASN A 133 4.61 8.77 -13.98
C ASN A 133 3.36 9.64 -14.05
N ILE A 134 2.45 9.33 -14.98
CA ILE A 134 1.16 9.99 -15.14
C ILE A 134 0.08 9.06 -14.62
N GLY A 135 -0.61 9.45 -13.55
CA GLY A 135 -1.67 8.67 -12.94
C GLY A 135 -2.30 9.40 -11.77
N ILE A 136 -3.49 8.99 -11.34
CA ILE A 136 -4.20 9.59 -10.21
C ILE A 136 -4.60 8.53 -9.17
N GLY A 137 -4.74 8.95 -7.92
CA GLY A 137 -5.16 8.09 -6.81
C GLY A 137 -4.19 6.92 -6.57
N GLY A 138 -4.70 5.69 -6.65
CA GLY A 138 -3.90 4.47 -6.44
C GLY A 138 -2.76 4.27 -7.45
N SER A 139 -2.88 4.84 -8.65
CA SER A 139 -1.83 4.81 -9.69
C SER A 139 -0.72 5.85 -9.48
N HIS A 140 -0.76 6.60 -8.39
CA HIS A 140 0.14 7.74 -8.13
C HIS A 140 0.71 7.71 -6.72
N LEU A 141 -0.14 7.73 -5.69
CA LEU A 141 0.28 7.92 -4.30
C LEU A 141 1.24 6.84 -3.82
N GLY A 142 1.02 5.58 -4.21
CA GLY A 142 1.90 4.46 -3.87
C GLY A 142 3.31 4.63 -4.45
N PRO A 143 3.44 4.73 -5.79
CA PRO A 143 4.73 5.02 -6.44
C PRO A 143 5.44 6.24 -5.86
N GLU A 144 4.75 7.37 -5.73
CA GLU A 144 5.36 8.61 -5.24
C GLU A 144 5.88 8.47 -3.80
N MET A 145 5.07 7.92 -2.90
CA MET A 145 5.46 7.71 -1.51
C MET A 145 6.66 6.76 -1.40
N ALA A 146 6.63 5.63 -2.13
CA ALA A 146 7.71 4.64 -2.08
C ALA A 146 9.03 5.21 -2.62
N THR A 147 8.99 5.92 -3.75
CA THR A 147 10.16 6.59 -4.33
C THR A 147 10.72 7.66 -3.38
N ARG A 148 9.88 8.46 -2.71
CA ARG A 148 10.36 9.45 -1.74
C ARG A 148 11.02 8.79 -0.53
N ALA A 149 10.36 7.79 0.05
CA ALA A 149 10.84 7.08 1.24
C ALA A 149 12.15 6.32 1.00
N LEU A 150 12.37 5.81 -0.22
CA LEU A 150 13.55 5.03 -0.60
C LEU A 150 14.60 5.87 -1.35
N SER A 151 14.51 7.19 -1.31
CA SER A 151 15.46 8.09 -1.99
C SER A 151 16.95 7.83 -1.70
N PRO A 152 17.39 7.37 -0.51
CA PRO A 152 18.80 7.01 -0.29
C PRO A 152 19.30 5.83 -1.13
N TYR A 153 18.40 5.04 -1.71
CA TYR A 153 18.71 3.85 -2.50
C TYR A 153 18.61 4.07 -4.01
N HIS A 154 18.34 5.31 -4.46
CA HIS A 154 18.19 5.60 -5.88
C HIS A 154 19.52 5.60 -6.63
N ASP A 155 19.54 4.94 -7.78
CA ASP A 155 20.63 4.91 -8.76
C ASP A 155 20.24 5.56 -10.11
N GLY A 156 19.10 6.25 -10.13
CA GLY A 156 18.53 6.95 -11.28
C GLY A 156 17.58 6.07 -12.12
N PRO A 157 16.91 6.65 -13.15
CA PRO A 157 16.75 8.07 -13.47
C PRO A 157 15.98 8.89 -12.40
N ARG A 158 15.85 10.21 -12.58
CA ARG A 158 15.00 11.04 -11.72
C ARG A 158 13.52 10.72 -11.99
N CYS A 159 12.75 10.46 -10.95
CA CYS A 159 11.33 10.17 -11.05
C CYS A 159 10.48 11.40 -10.75
N HIS A 160 9.52 11.68 -11.62
CA HIS A 160 8.54 12.76 -11.53
C HIS A 160 7.13 12.17 -11.53
N PHE A 161 6.17 12.90 -10.98
CA PHE A 161 4.81 12.41 -10.80
C PHE A 161 3.79 13.49 -11.17
N VAL A 162 2.95 13.19 -12.16
CA VAL A 162 1.84 14.04 -12.61
C VAL A 162 0.54 13.32 -12.28
N SER A 163 -0.41 14.02 -11.67
CA SER A 163 -1.72 13.45 -11.32
C SER A 163 -2.90 14.35 -11.57
N ASN A 164 -2.75 15.63 -11.27
CA ASN A 164 -3.86 16.57 -11.28
C ASN A 164 -4.23 16.89 -12.73
N VAL A 165 -5.52 17.08 -13.00
CA VAL A 165 -6.00 17.49 -14.32
C VAL A 165 -5.79 18.98 -14.57
N ASP A 166 -5.53 19.76 -13.50
CA ASP A 166 -5.05 21.12 -13.64
C ASP A 166 -3.72 21.13 -14.44
N GLY A 167 -3.74 21.84 -15.57
CA GLY A 167 -2.62 21.86 -16.51
C GLY A 167 -1.32 22.42 -15.94
N ALA A 168 -1.37 23.15 -14.82
CA ALA A 168 -0.17 23.57 -14.12
C ALA A 168 0.69 22.39 -13.65
N ASP A 169 0.08 21.28 -13.20
CA ASP A 169 0.81 20.12 -12.66
C ASP A 169 1.77 19.53 -13.71
N ILE A 170 1.24 19.28 -14.91
CA ILE A 170 2.06 18.76 -16.02
C ILE A 170 2.98 19.84 -16.61
N ALA A 171 2.53 21.09 -16.73
CA ALA A 171 3.36 22.16 -17.30
C ALA A 171 4.60 22.42 -16.45
N ASP A 172 4.44 22.52 -15.14
CA ASP A 172 5.54 22.76 -14.19
C ASP A 172 6.47 21.54 -14.14
N THR A 173 5.93 20.32 -14.18
CA THR A 173 6.72 19.09 -14.16
C THR A 173 7.59 18.95 -15.41
N LEU A 174 7.06 19.29 -16.59
CA LEU A 174 7.79 19.18 -17.86
C LEU A 174 8.80 20.31 -18.07
N GLN A 175 8.73 21.38 -17.27
CA GLN A 175 9.60 22.53 -17.42
C GLN A 175 11.08 22.14 -17.23
N GLY A 176 11.86 22.27 -18.30
CA GLY A 176 13.30 21.99 -18.30
C GLY A 176 13.67 20.51 -18.47
N LEU A 177 12.70 19.63 -18.70
CA LEU A 177 12.97 18.25 -19.11
C LEU A 177 13.39 18.20 -20.59
N ASP A 178 14.23 17.21 -20.94
CA ASP A 178 14.68 16.97 -22.31
C ASP A 178 13.81 15.87 -22.94
N PRO A 179 13.01 16.15 -23.99
CA PRO A 179 12.18 15.15 -24.65
C PRO A 179 12.95 13.91 -25.12
N ALA A 180 14.20 14.07 -25.55
CA ALA A 180 15.04 12.97 -26.02
C ALA A 180 15.57 12.07 -24.88
N ARG A 181 15.40 12.49 -23.62
CA ARG A 181 15.90 11.80 -22.41
C ARG A 181 14.84 11.60 -21.34
N THR A 182 13.56 11.78 -21.68
CA THR A 182 12.42 11.65 -20.76
C THR A 182 11.53 10.48 -21.18
N LEU A 183 11.27 9.56 -20.24
CA LEU A 183 10.38 8.42 -20.43
C LEU A 183 9.07 8.62 -19.67
N PHE A 184 7.93 8.32 -20.31
CA PHE A 184 6.62 8.44 -19.69
C PHE A 184 6.03 7.07 -19.33
N ILE A 185 5.49 6.96 -18.11
CA ILE A 185 4.69 5.81 -17.65
C ILE A 185 3.25 6.28 -17.45
N VAL A 186 2.32 5.77 -18.26
CA VAL A 186 0.88 6.09 -18.13
C VAL A 186 0.21 5.01 -17.30
N ALA A 187 -0.12 5.32 -16.05
CA ALA A 187 -0.64 4.39 -15.06
C ALA A 187 -2.16 4.60 -14.85
N SER A 188 -2.98 3.76 -15.49
CA SER A 188 -4.43 3.70 -15.25
C SER A 188 -4.93 2.27 -15.35
N LYS A 189 -5.67 1.81 -14.33
CA LYS A 189 -6.27 0.46 -14.32
C LYS A 189 -7.28 0.28 -15.46
N THR A 190 -8.08 1.31 -15.73
CA THR A 190 -9.12 1.26 -16.77
C THR A 190 -8.63 1.79 -18.10
N PHE A 191 -7.53 2.53 -18.12
CA PHE A 191 -7.01 3.28 -19.28
C PHE A 191 -8.03 4.26 -19.88
N THR A 192 -9.00 4.68 -19.07
CA THR A 192 -10.08 5.60 -19.44
C THR A 192 -10.26 6.73 -18.43
N THR A 193 -9.43 6.77 -17.38
CA THR A 193 -9.45 7.83 -16.36
C THR A 193 -9.16 9.17 -17.02
N VAL A 194 -10.11 10.11 -16.95
CA VAL A 194 -10.07 11.37 -17.70
C VAL A 194 -8.80 12.16 -17.37
N GLU A 195 -8.48 12.33 -16.09
CA GLU A 195 -7.32 13.07 -15.62
C GLU A 195 -6.01 12.47 -16.16
N THR A 196 -5.86 11.15 -16.05
CA THR A 196 -4.68 10.43 -16.56
C THR A 196 -4.56 10.55 -18.08
N MET A 197 -5.66 10.36 -18.82
CA MET A 197 -5.62 10.32 -20.29
C MET A 197 -5.46 11.72 -20.90
N THR A 198 -6.01 12.75 -20.27
CA THR A 198 -5.76 14.16 -20.64
C THR A 198 -4.29 14.50 -20.49
N ASN A 199 -3.68 14.19 -19.33
CA ASN A 199 -2.24 14.43 -19.12
C ASN A 199 -1.36 13.58 -20.06
N ALA A 200 -1.73 12.32 -20.33
CA ALA A 200 -1.01 11.49 -21.28
C ALA A 200 -1.05 12.05 -22.70
N ALA A 201 -2.19 12.61 -23.13
CA ALA A 201 -2.30 13.30 -24.42
C ALA A 201 -1.41 14.55 -24.45
N THR A 202 -1.44 15.37 -23.41
CA THR A 202 -0.57 16.56 -23.29
C THR A 202 0.92 16.20 -23.32
N ALA A 203 1.33 15.14 -22.61
CA ALA A 203 2.71 14.66 -22.64
C ALA A 203 3.13 14.17 -24.03
N ARG A 204 2.23 13.51 -24.76
CA ARG A 204 2.48 13.06 -26.14
C ARG A 204 2.61 14.23 -27.10
N ASP A 205 1.80 15.27 -26.95
CA ASP A 205 1.86 16.45 -27.81
C ASP A 205 3.12 17.32 -27.52
N TRP A 206 3.72 17.15 -26.34
CA TRP A 206 4.99 17.77 -25.95
C TRP A 206 6.23 17.08 -26.55
N LEU A 207 6.15 15.78 -26.85
CA LEU A 207 7.22 14.98 -27.47
C LEU A 207 7.36 15.28 -28.97
#